data_AF-A0A0D8HYZ8-F1
#
_entry.id   AF-A0A0D8HYZ8-F1
#
_cell.length_a   1.000
_cell.length_b   1.000
_cell.length_c   1.000
_cell.angle_alpha   90.00
_cell.angle_beta   90.00
_cell.angle_gamma   90.00
#
_symmetry.space_group_name_H-M   'P 1'
#
loop_
_entity.id
_entity.type
_entity.pdbx_description
1 polymer ?
#
loop_
_entity_poly.entity_id
_entity_poly.type
_entity_poly.pdbx_seq_one_letter_code
_entity_poly.pdbx_strand_id
1 'polypeptide(L)' 'MKLNLFAAWASYFLVLVTVVCLGGFLFAAGSGNAGWALVSGLAAAVSIGLMIALYSGTVRHDHKVHRETPHLF' A
#
# COMPACT_ATOMS: atom_id res chain seq x y z
N MET A 1 13.37 -5.37 15.61
CA MET A 1 12.01 -5.20 16.17
C MET A 1 11.27 -3.99 15.60
N LYS A 2 11.78 -2.74 15.67
CA LYS A 2 11.02 -1.56 15.17
C LYS A 2 10.73 -1.53 13.65
N LEU A 3 11.64 -2.05 12.82
CA LEU A 3 11.49 -1.97 11.35
C LEU A 3 10.34 -2.85 10.84
N ASN A 4 10.12 -4.04 11.41
CA ASN A 4 9.05 -4.95 10.99
C ASN A 4 7.68 -4.48 11.38
N LEU A 5 7.53 -4.00 12.61
CA LEU A 5 6.29 -3.41 13.07
C LEU A 5 5.94 -2.17 12.24
N PHE A 6 6.93 -1.32 11.96
CA PHE A 6 6.75 -0.17 11.07
C PHE A 6 6.34 -0.60 9.65
N ALA A 7 7.03 -1.57 9.07
CA ALA A 7 6.75 -2.04 7.72
C ALA A 7 5.35 -2.65 7.60
N ALA A 8 4.91 -3.40 8.62
CA ALA A 8 3.59 -4.02 8.64
C ALA A 8 2.47 -2.98 8.82
N TRP A 9 2.67 -1.97 9.68
CA TRP A 9 1.72 -0.86 9.82
C TRP A 9 1.68 0.04 8.59
N ALA A 10 2.84 0.33 7.98
CA ALA A 10 2.94 1.16 6.79
C ALA A 10 2.30 0.47 5.57
N SER A 11 2.54 -0.83 5.38
CA SER A 11 1.89 -1.59 4.30
C SER A 11 0.38 -1.71 4.53
N TYR A 12 -0.07 -1.93 5.76
CA TYR A 12 -1.49 -1.94 6.12
C TYR A 12 -2.17 -0.59 5.81
N PHE A 13 -1.54 0.53 6.18
CA PHE A 13 -2.04 1.86 5.86
C PHE A 13 -2.15 2.08 4.35
N LEU A 14 -1.16 1.65 3.56
CA LEU A 14 -1.19 1.75 2.10
C LEU A 14 -2.32 0.93 1.47
N VAL A 15 -2.65 -0.22 2.04
CA VAL A 15 -3.83 -1.00 1.61
C VAL A 15 -5.12 -0.22 1.88
N LEU A 16 -5.27 0.39 3.05
CA LEU A 16 -6.44 1.22 3.35
C LEU A 16 -6.57 2.42 2.40
N VAL A 17 -5.46 3.11 2.12
CA VAL A 17 -5.42 4.21 1.14
C VAL A 17 -5.86 3.71 -0.23
N THR A 18 -5.41 2.53 -0.66
CA THR A 18 -5.81 1.92 -1.93
C THR A 18 -7.32 1.70 -1.99
N VAL A 19 -7.94 1.19 -0.91
CA VAL A 19 -9.39 0.99 -0.84
C VAL A 19 -10.15 2.31 -0.98
N VAL A 20 -9.70 3.37 -0.31
CA VAL A 20 -10.32 4.70 -0.41
C VAL A 20 -10.16 5.26 -1.83
N CYS A 21 -8.98 5.14 -2.43
CA CYS A 21 -8.72 5.58 -3.79
C CYS A 21 -9.57 4.81 -4.82
N LEU A 22 -9.78 3.50 -4.65
CA LEU A 22 -10.67 2.72 -5.52
C LEU A 22 -12.13 3.16 -5.39
N GLY A 23 -12.60 3.46 -4.18
CA GLY A 23 -13.93 4.04 -3.96
C GLY A 23 -14.08 5.39 -4.67
N GLY A 24 -13.08 6.26 -4.54
CA GLY A 24 -13.01 7.54 -5.26
C GLY A 24 -12.97 7.39 -6.78
N PHE A 25 -12.25 6.39 -7.29
CA PHE A 25 -12.18 6.05 -8.70
C PHE A 25 -13.56 5.68 -9.26
N LEU A 26 -14.26 4.76 -8.59
CA LEU A 26 -15.59 4.32 -9.01
C LEU A 26 -16.60 5.47 -8.96
N PHE A 27 -16.55 6.29 -7.91
CA PHE A 27 -17.41 7.46 -7.79
C PHE A 27 -17.16 8.48 -8.91
N ALA A 28 -15.89 8.85 -9.13
CA ALA A 28 -15.53 9.83 -10.15
C ALA A 28 -15.79 9.32 -11.57
N ALA A 29 -15.61 8.03 -11.82
CA ALA A 29 -15.96 7.39 -13.09
C ALA A 29 -17.48 7.41 -13.31
N GLY A 30 -18.27 7.11 -12.28
CA GLY A 30 -19.74 7.14 -12.35
C GLY A 30 -20.33 8.54 -12.46
N SER A 31 -19.65 9.56 -11.91
CA SER A 31 -20.12 10.95 -11.93
C SER A 31 -19.65 11.74 -13.17
N GLY A 32 -18.98 11.10 -14.13
CA GLY A 32 -18.45 11.75 -15.33
C GLY A 32 -17.20 12.61 -15.12
N ASN A 33 -16.58 12.54 -13.93
CA ASN A 33 -15.36 13.29 -13.58
C ASN A 33 -14.11 12.51 -13.98
N ALA A 34 -13.89 12.33 -15.28
CA ALA A 34 -12.81 11.49 -15.82
C ALA A 34 -11.40 11.88 -15.33
N GLY A 35 -11.13 13.17 -15.13
CA GLY A 35 -9.84 13.65 -14.60
C GLY A 35 -9.56 13.14 -13.17
N TRP A 36 -10.55 13.25 -12.28
CA TRP A 36 -10.44 12.77 -10.90
C TRP A 36 -10.44 11.24 -10.79
N ALA A 37 -11.14 10.56 -11.71
CA ALA A 37 -11.04 9.11 -11.85
C ALA A 37 -9.59 8.72 -12.17
N LEU A 38 -8.95 9.38 -13.14
CA LEU A 38 -7.56 9.08 -13.49
C LEU A 38 -6.59 9.29 -12.31
N VAL A 39 -6.73 10.41 -11.58
CA VAL A 39 -5.89 10.70 -10.39
C VAL A 39 -6.07 9.65 -9.29
N SER A 40 -7.31 9.29 -8.97
CA SER A 40 -7.60 8.30 -7.93
C SER A 40 -7.14 6.89 -8.30
N GLY A 41 -7.25 6.51 -9.58
CA GLY A 41 -6.70 5.26 -10.10
C GLY A 41 -5.18 5.20 -10.03
N LEU A 42 -4.49 6.28 -10.41
CA LEU A 42 -3.03 6.37 -10.28
C LEU A 42 -2.57 6.34 -8.82
N ALA A 43 -3.27 7.05 -7.93
CA ALA A 43 -2.98 7.04 -6.51
C ALA A 43 -3.09 5.61 -5.93
N ALA A 44 -4.16 4.87 -6.29
CA ALA A 44 -4.31 3.47 -5.90
C ALA A 44 -3.15 2.60 -6.41
N ALA A 45 -2.76 2.74 -7.69
CA ALA A 45 -1.66 1.97 -8.27
C ALA A 45 -0.31 2.25 -7.58
N VAL A 46 -0.03 3.53 -7.27
CA VAL A 46 1.18 3.92 -6.54
C VAL A 46 1.17 3.37 -5.12
N SER A 47 0.04 3.42 -4.42
CA SER A 47 -0.09 2.87 -3.07
C SER A 47 0.17 1.35 -3.03
N ILE A 48 -0.36 0.60 -3.99
CA ILE A 48 -0.08 -0.84 -4.14
C ILE A 48 1.42 -1.07 -4.42
N GLY A 49 2.00 -0.31 -5.35
CA GLY A 49 3.43 -0.45 -5.69
C GLY A 49 4.33 -0.20 -4.47
N LEU A 50 4.05 0.85 -3.70
CA LEU A 50 4.78 1.16 -2.46
C LEU A 50 4.59 0.09 -1.39
N MET A 51 3.38 -0.45 -1.24
CA MET A 51 3.09 -1.52 -0.29
C MET A 51 3.93 -2.76 -0.61
N ILE A 52 3.93 -3.19 -1.89
CA ILE A 52 4.71 -4.34 -2.34
C ILE A 52 6.19 -4.10 -2.11
N ALA A 53 6.71 -2.94 -2.48
CA ALA A 53 8.13 -2.60 -2.33
C ALA A 53 8.57 -2.59 -0.85
N LEU A 54 7.77 -1.99 0.04
CA LEU A 54 8.07 -1.93 1.48
C LEU A 54 8.02 -3.32 2.11
N TYR A 55 6.96 -4.10 1.84
CA TYR A 55 6.78 -5.41 2.45
C TYR A 55 7.81 -6.43 1.93
N SER A 56 8.00 -6.53 0.62
CA SER A 56 9.01 -7.44 0.04
C SER A 56 10.44 -7.03 0.40
N GLY A 57 10.73 -5.72 0.45
CA GLY A 57 12.03 -5.19 0.84
C GLY A 57 12.36 -5.52 2.30
N THR A 58 11.39 -5.40 3.20
CA THR A 58 11.56 -5.75 4.62
C THR A 58 11.68 -7.25 4.83
N VAL A 59 10.87 -8.08 4.17
CA VAL A 59 11.04 -9.55 4.16
C VAL A 59 12.44 -9.92 3.69
N ARG A 60 12.93 -9.35 2.59
CA ARG A 60 14.28 -9.63 2.07
C ARG A 60 15.37 -9.16 3.02
N HIS A 61 15.18 -8.02 3.68
CA HIS A 61 16.10 -7.51 4.68
C HIS A 61 16.17 -8.44 5.90
N ASP A 62 15.03 -8.85 6.44
CA ASP A 62 14.98 -9.73 7.61
C ASP A 62 15.54 -11.11 7.33
N HIS A 63 15.28 -11.65 6.14
CA HIS A 63 15.83 -12.94 5.72
C HIS A 63 17.36 -12.90 5.70
N LYS A 64 17.96 -11.79 5.24
CA LYS A 64 19.42 -11.58 5.25
C LYS A 64 20.00 -11.42 6.64
N VAL A 65 19.22 -10.92 7.60
CA VAL A 65 19.65 -10.65 8.97
C VAL A 65 19.22 -11.76 9.93
N HIS A 66 18.68 -12.88 9.40
CA HIS A 66 18.14 -14.01 10.16
C HIS A 66 17.15 -13.59 11.25
N ARG A 67 16.30 -12.61 10.94
CA ARG A 67 15.19 -12.16 11.80
C ARG A 67 13.88 -12.75 11.31
N GLU A 68 12.93 -12.89 12.23
CA GLU A 68 11.55 -13.29 11.91
C GLU A 68 10.94 -12.33 10.89
N THR A 69 10.15 -12.87 9.95
CA THR A 69 9.48 -12.09 8.90
C THR A 69 8.47 -11.10 9.50
N PRO A 70 8.14 -9.99 8.82
CA PRO A 70 7.25 -8.96 9.37
C PRO A 70 5.88 -9.53 9.74
N HIS A 71 5.48 -9.33 10.99
CA HIS A 71 4.22 -9.77 11.57
C HIS A 71 3.66 -8.63 12.44
N LEU A 72 2.34 -8.49 12.45
CA LEU A 72 1.65 -7.42 13.18
C LEU A 72 1.50 -7.74 14.68
N PHE A 73 1.71 -9.00 15.09
CA PHE A 73 1.62 -9.51 16.46
C PHE A 73 2.63 -10.62 16.69
#